data_AF-A0A960L345-F1
#
_entry.id   AF-A0A960L345-F1
#
_cell.length_a   1.000
_cell.length_b   1.000
_cell.length_c   1.000
_cell.angle_alpha   90.00
_cell.angle_beta   90.00
_cell.angle_gamma   90.00
#
_symmetry.space_group_name_H-M   'P 1'
#
loop_
_entity.id
_entity.type
_entity.pdbx_description
1 polymer ?
#
loop_
_entity_poly.entity_id
_entity_poly.type
_entity_poly.pdbx_seq_one_letter_code
_entity_poly.pdbx_strand_id
1 'polypeptide(L)'
;MAITGHTKELSLSDLLQIRAMNGGTCRVIVDGPFGAGVLVLEEGLVVHARYGGLEGEDAAYLLLSEDETFFQASAGVEIPRRTLALPVHELLMRCAQRKDEGTLPRPTVPLAEPASSEVFVELSPVAVDAPGATSFGLSRRSALIAALATAVLVVAVVLVTRLGDAPTAIGTADAAEASTAPKPPALESSAGAGEALEPVEASELDGAADRLPMLEIGRPPASPDPTTAMRPTIICRLLVGDDGRVIEAEIYRPREELAAFEKVALDTVRGYRFSPGRRQGVAVPVWINWPVDFI
;
A
#
# COMPACT_ATOMS: atom_id res chain seq x y z
N MET A 1 12.62 -3.20 -3.52
CA MET A 1 12.58 -1.92 -2.77
C MET A 1 11.12 -1.57 -2.51
N ALA A 2 10.69 -1.72 -1.26
CA ALA A 2 9.41 -1.19 -0.82
C ALA A 2 9.47 0.34 -0.73
N ILE A 3 8.37 1.02 -0.98
CA ILE A 3 8.18 2.46 -0.70
C ILE A 3 6.90 2.57 0.13
N THR A 4 7.01 3.08 1.34
CA THR A 4 5.90 3.44 2.23
C THR A 4 5.67 4.94 2.13
N GLY A 5 4.41 5.38 2.24
CA GLY A 5 4.10 6.80 2.26
C GLY A 5 2.66 7.07 2.71
N HIS A 6 2.42 8.31 3.12
CA HIS A 6 1.09 8.83 3.42
C HIS A 6 0.72 9.89 2.38
N THR A 7 -0.56 9.98 2.01
CA THR A 7 -1.08 10.96 1.05
C THR A 7 -0.80 12.44 1.40
N LYS A 8 -0.31 12.74 2.62
CA LYS A 8 0.16 14.07 3.05
C LYS A 8 1.58 14.43 2.59
N GLU A 9 2.41 13.46 2.24
CA GLU A 9 3.80 13.63 1.80
C GLU A 9 3.98 13.32 0.30
N LEU A 10 3.25 12.32 -0.19
CA LEU A 10 3.23 11.91 -1.60
C LEU A 10 1.81 11.41 -1.91
N SER A 11 1.14 11.92 -2.94
CA SER A 11 -0.20 11.40 -3.26
C SER A 11 -0.10 9.99 -3.85
N LEU A 12 -1.14 9.17 -3.65
CA LEU A 12 -1.21 7.85 -4.28
C LEU A 12 -1.11 7.96 -5.82
N SER A 13 -1.71 8.99 -6.41
CA SER A 13 -1.62 9.27 -7.84
C SER A 13 -0.18 9.47 -8.31
N ASP A 14 0.62 10.24 -7.57
CA ASP A 14 2.03 10.49 -7.89
C ASP A 14 2.87 9.22 -7.72
N LEU A 15 2.64 8.44 -6.66
CA LEU A 15 3.28 7.13 -6.47
C LEU A 15 3.03 6.22 -7.67
N LEU A 16 1.79 6.12 -8.15
CA LEU A 16 1.44 5.29 -9.30
C LEU A 16 2.11 5.79 -10.59
N GLN A 17 2.18 7.11 -10.81
CA GLN A 17 2.89 7.69 -11.95
C GLN A 17 4.40 7.37 -11.90
N ILE A 18 5.04 7.61 -10.75
CA ILE A 18 6.47 7.30 -10.54
C ILE A 18 6.73 5.80 -10.73
N ARG A 19 5.86 4.92 -10.24
CA ARG A 19 5.98 3.48 -10.46
C ARG A 19 5.76 3.08 -11.92
N ALA A 20 4.82 3.71 -12.63
CA ALA A 20 4.62 3.46 -14.07
C ALA A 20 5.82 3.92 -14.92
N MET A 21 6.43 5.06 -14.60
CA MET A 21 7.63 5.56 -15.29
C MET A 21 8.87 4.68 -15.05
N ASN A 22 9.00 4.12 -13.84
CA ASN A 22 10.10 3.21 -13.50
C ASN A 22 9.88 1.77 -14.00
N GLY A 23 8.64 1.39 -14.32
CA GLY A 23 8.27 0.07 -14.82
C GLY A 23 8.34 -1.06 -13.78
N GLY A 24 8.23 -2.29 -14.27
CA GLY A 24 8.20 -3.51 -13.46
C GLY A 24 6.85 -3.79 -12.80
N THR A 25 6.79 -4.86 -12.01
CA THR A 25 5.58 -5.31 -11.30
C THR A 25 5.64 -4.91 -9.83
N CYS A 26 4.62 -4.19 -9.35
CA CYS A 26 4.50 -3.83 -7.93
C CYS A 26 3.07 -3.96 -7.42
N ARG A 27 2.93 -4.35 -6.15
CA ARG A 27 1.67 -4.34 -5.41
C ARG A 27 1.67 -3.14 -4.49
N VAL A 28 0.65 -2.30 -4.57
CA VAL A 28 0.41 -1.19 -3.64
C VAL A 28 -0.76 -1.59 -2.75
N ILE A 29 -0.53 -1.63 -1.44
CA ILE A 29 -1.57 -1.89 -0.44
C ILE A 29 -1.89 -0.55 0.20
N VAL A 30 -3.18 -0.25 0.34
CA VAL A 30 -3.68 1.08 0.72
C VAL A 30 -4.68 0.92 1.85
N ASP A 31 -4.53 1.65 2.96
CA ASP A 31 -5.56 1.76 3.99
C ASP A 31 -6.34 3.07 3.79
N GLY A 32 -7.66 2.96 3.71
CA GLY A 32 -8.58 4.08 3.53
C GLY A 32 -9.86 3.91 4.37
N PRO A 33 -10.83 4.84 4.27
CA PRO A 33 -12.07 4.78 5.03
C PRO A 33 -12.86 3.47 4.85
N PHE A 34 -12.83 2.86 3.66
CA PHE A 34 -13.51 1.58 3.38
C PHE A 34 -12.63 0.33 3.62
N GLY A 35 -11.62 0.47 4.48
CA GLY A 35 -10.71 -0.59 4.88
C GLY A 35 -9.45 -0.70 4.01
N ALA A 36 -8.87 -1.90 3.95
CA ALA A 36 -7.65 -2.14 3.21
C ALA A 36 -7.96 -2.50 1.74
N GLY A 37 -7.46 -1.68 0.82
CA GLY A 37 -7.44 -1.92 -0.62
C GLY A 37 -6.10 -2.44 -1.12
N VAL A 38 -6.13 -3.01 -2.33
CA VAL A 38 -4.95 -3.51 -3.05
C VAL A 38 -5.04 -3.05 -4.50
N LEU A 39 -3.95 -2.47 -5.00
CA LEU A 39 -3.65 -2.26 -6.41
C LEU A 39 -2.47 -3.14 -6.82
N VAL A 40 -2.46 -3.65 -8.05
CA VAL A 40 -1.30 -4.31 -8.65
C VAL A 40 -1.03 -3.67 -10.01
N LEU A 41 0.22 -3.27 -10.20
CA LEU A 41 0.75 -2.68 -11.42
C LEU A 41 1.72 -3.67 -12.06
N GLU A 42 1.71 -3.70 -13.39
CA GLU A 42 2.58 -4.50 -14.24
C GLU A 42 2.98 -3.63 -15.44
N GLU A 43 4.27 -3.29 -15.56
CA GLU A 43 4.80 -2.49 -16.68
C GLU A 43 4.07 -1.14 -16.91
N GLY A 44 3.58 -0.52 -15.83
CA GLY A 44 2.84 0.75 -15.87
C GLY A 44 1.36 0.65 -16.22
N LEU A 45 0.84 -0.58 -16.41
CA LEU A 45 -0.58 -0.88 -16.43
C LEU A 45 -1.05 -1.23 -15.02
N VAL A 46 -2.20 -0.72 -14.60
CA VAL A 46 -2.93 -1.27 -13.45
C VAL A 46 -3.66 -2.50 -13.94
N VAL A 47 -3.34 -3.65 -13.34
CA VAL A 47 -3.86 -4.97 -13.74
C VAL A 47 -4.84 -5.56 -12.72
N HIS A 48 -4.75 -5.16 -11.46
CA HIS A 48 -5.69 -5.56 -10.42
C HIS A 48 -5.99 -4.40 -9.47
N ALA A 49 -7.23 -4.34 -9.00
CA ALA A 49 -7.69 -3.41 -7.98
C ALA A 49 -8.81 -4.05 -7.16
N ARG A 50 -8.79 -3.85 -5.84
CA ARG A 50 -9.84 -4.26 -4.90
C ARG A 50 -9.91 -3.27 -3.73
N TYR A 51 -11.08 -2.74 -3.41
CA TYR A 51 -11.28 -1.76 -2.33
C TYR A 51 -12.78 -1.58 -2.02
N GLY A 52 -13.16 -1.38 -0.75
CA GLY A 52 -14.56 -1.13 -0.36
C GLY A 52 -15.59 -2.17 -0.81
N GLY A 53 -15.16 -3.44 -0.99
CA GLY A 53 -15.99 -4.51 -1.55
C GLY A 53 -16.10 -4.54 -3.07
N LEU A 54 -15.52 -3.58 -3.78
CA LEU A 54 -15.44 -3.53 -5.24
C LEU A 54 -14.17 -4.25 -5.75
N GLU A 55 -14.19 -4.70 -7.00
CA GLU A 55 -13.07 -5.30 -7.74
C GLU A 55 -12.99 -4.68 -9.15
N GLY A 56 -11.79 -4.43 -9.69
CA GLY A 56 -11.60 -3.87 -11.04
C GLY A 56 -11.59 -2.34 -11.10
N GLU A 57 -11.93 -1.75 -12.26
CA GLU A 57 -11.83 -0.29 -12.49
C GLU A 57 -12.54 0.53 -11.41
N ASP A 58 -13.74 0.12 -10.99
CA ASP A 58 -14.52 0.85 -9.98
C ASP A 58 -13.85 0.87 -8.60
N ALA A 59 -13.17 -0.22 -8.22
CA ALA A 59 -12.36 -0.24 -7.01
C ALA A 59 -11.17 0.73 -7.09
N ALA A 60 -10.56 0.83 -8.27
CA ALA A 60 -9.45 1.73 -8.50
C ALA A 60 -9.88 3.20 -8.48
N TYR A 61 -11.03 3.55 -9.10
CA TYR A 61 -11.56 4.91 -9.07
C TYR A 61 -11.95 5.36 -7.67
N LEU A 62 -12.61 4.51 -6.88
CA LEU A 62 -12.95 4.83 -5.51
C LEU A 62 -11.69 5.08 -4.68
N LEU A 63 -10.72 4.16 -4.74
CA LEU A 63 -9.47 4.22 -3.99
C LEU A 63 -8.55 5.39 -4.39
N LEU A 64 -8.59 5.83 -5.65
CA LEU A 64 -7.89 7.03 -6.14
C LEU A 64 -8.60 8.35 -5.80
N SER A 65 -9.87 8.29 -5.40
CA SER A 65 -10.64 9.47 -5.03
C SER A 65 -10.51 9.84 -3.55
N GLU A 66 -9.91 8.97 -2.74
CA GLU A 66 -9.72 9.14 -1.29
C GLU A 66 -8.61 10.15 -0.97
N ASP A 67 -8.95 11.17 -0.17
CA ASP A 67 -8.03 12.26 0.14
C ASP A 67 -7.09 11.93 1.34
N GLU A 68 -7.47 11.00 2.23
CA GLU A 68 -6.61 10.51 3.33
C GLU A 68 -6.41 8.99 3.28
N THR A 69 -5.29 8.57 2.70
CA THR A 69 -4.86 7.16 2.63
C THR A 69 -3.40 7.00 3.06
N PHE A 70 -3.10 5.83 3.64
CA PHE A 70 -1.74 5.35 3.84
C PHE A 70 -1.45 4.24 2.83
N PHE A 71 -0.26 4.18 2.25
CA PHE A 71 0.08 3.16 1.26
C PHE A 71 1.48 2.56 1.41
N GLN A 72 1.61 1.31 0.97
CA GLN A 72 2.89 0.59 0.86
C GLN A 72 3.00 -0.10 -0.50
N ALA A 73 3.98 0.31 -1.30
CA ALA A 73 4.29 -0.23 -2.62
C ALA A 73 5.48 -1.19 -2.57
N SER A 74 5.22 -2.49 -2.69
CA SER A 74 6.21 -3.58 -2.72
C SER A 74 6.42 -4.11 -4.15
N ALA A 75 7.67 -4.33 -4.54
CA ALA A 75 8.04 -4.82 -5.87
C ALA A 75 8.13 -6.37 -5.92
N GLY A 76 7.87 -6.96 -7.08
CA GLY A 76 8.11 -8.39 -7.35
C GLY A 76 7.05 -9.34 -6.77
N VAL A 77 5.78 -8.93 -6.75
CA VAL A 77 4.67 -9.73 -6.22
C VAL A 77 3.92 -10.42 -7.37
N GLU A 78 3.50 -11.68 -7.17
CA GLU A 78 2.66 -12.42 -8.12
C GLU A 78 1.28 -11.74 -8.27
N ILE A 79 0.75 -11.74 -9.49
CA ILE A 79 -0.54 -11.12 -9.81
C ILE A 79 -1.64 -12.14 -9.50
N PRO A 80 -2.47 -11.95 -8.46
CA PRO A 80 -3.44 -12.98 -8.04
C PRO A 80 -4.54 -13.19 -9.08
N ARG A 81 -4.95 -12.12 -9.77
CA ARG A 81 -5.94 -12.10 -10.84
C ARG A 81 -5.82 -10.79 -11.62
N ARG A 82 -5.95 -10.81 -12.96
CA ARG A 82 -6.13 -9.58 -13.73
C ARG A 82 -7.62 -9.23 -13.80
N THR A 83 -7.98 -8.01 -13.40
CA THR A 83 -9.38 -7.52 -13.32
C THR A 83 -9.60 -6.21 -14.08
N LEU A 84 -8.53 -5.50 -14.42
CA LEU A 84 -8.51 -4.42 -15.40
C LEU A 84 -7.19 -4.48 -16.19
N ALA A 85 -7.02 -3.61 -17.17
CA ALA A 85 -5.77 -3.47 -17.93
C ALA A 85 -5.64 -2.05 -18.49
N LEU A 86 -5.56 -1.05 -17.61
CA LEU A 86 -5.48 0.36 -17.99
C LEU A 86 -4.10 0.95 -17.67
N PRO A 87 -3.49 1.75 -18.56
CA PRO A 87 -2.36 2.60 -18.20
C PRO A 87 -2.69 3.52 -17.03
N VAL A 88 -1.74 3.73 -16.11
CA VAL A 88 -1.95 4.60 -14.93
C VAL A 88 -2.47 6.00 -15.31
N HIS A 89 -1.94 6.61 -16.38
CA HIS A 89 -2.38 7.95 -16.81
C HIS A 89 -3.85 7.97 -17.26
N GLU A 90 -4.32 6.93 -17.95
CA GLU A 90 -5.72 6.84 -18.41
C GLU A 90 -6.66 6.62 -17.22
N LEU A 91 -6.26 5.77 -16.28
CA LEU A 91 -6.99 5.54 -15.05
C LEU A 91 -7.16 6.83 -14.23
N LEU A 92 -6.09 7.61 -14.08
CA LEU A 92 -6.12 8.91 -13.38
C LEU A 92 -7.02 9.93 -14.07
N MET A 93 -6.95 10.05 -15.41
CA MET A 93 -7.81 10.96 -16.17
C MET A 93 -9.29 10.59 -16.05
N ARG A 94 -9.63 9.30 -16.19
CA ARG A 94 -11.00 8.80 -16.00
C ARG A 94 -11.48 8.98 -14.55
N CYS A 95 -10.59 8.83 -13.57
CA CYS A 95 -10.90 9.08 -12.16
C CYS A 95 -11.25 10.55 -11.90
N ALA A 96 -10.42 11.47 -12.40
CA ALA A 96 -10.65 12.91 -12.29
C ALA A 96 -11.98 13.32 -12.95
N GLN A 97 -12.26 12.81 -14.15
CA GLN A 97 -13.53 13.01 -14.83
C GLN A 97 -14.72 12.52 -13.98
N ARG A 98 -14.68 11.28 -13.46
CA ARG A 98 -15.77 10.75 -12.61
C ARG A 98 -15.93 11.49 -11.27
N LYS A 99 -14.84 12.02 -10.69
CA LYS A 99 -14.89 12.85 -9.46
C LYS A 99 -15.57 14.20 -9.73
N ASP A 100 -15.31 14.82 -10.88
CA ASP A 100 -15.97 16.08 -11.33
C ASP A 100 -17.44 15.86 -11.72
N GLU A 101 -17.73 14.78 -12.47
CA GLU A 101 -19.10 14.36 -12.86
C GLU A 101 -19.93 13.79 -11.69
N GLY A 102 -19.38 13.68 -10.48
CA GLY A 102 -20.05 13.08 -9.32
C GLY A 102 -20.45 11.60 -9.50
N THR A 103 -19.85 10.92 -10.49
CA THR A 103 -20.22 9.56 -10.95
C THR A 103 -19.22 8.52 -10.43
N LEU A 104 -18.67 8.76 -9.23
CA LEU A 104 -17.82 7.78 -8.56
C LEU A 104 -18.63 6.57 -8.07
N PRO A 105 -18.08 5.36 -8.20
CA PRO A 105 -18.75 4.14 -7.74
C PRO A 105 -18.86 4.17 -6.21
N ARG A 106 -19.98 3.67 -5.68
CA ARG A 106 -20.17 3.56 -4.24
C ARG A 106 -19.59 2.23 -3.73
N PRO A 107 -18.89 2.24 -2.58
CA PRO A 107 -18.43 0.99 -1.97
C PRO A 107 -19.62 0.11 -1.59
N THR A 108 -19.41 -1.20 -1.72
CA THR A 108 -20.40 -2.23 -1.36
C THR A 108 -20.34 -2.58 0.13
N VAL A 109 -19.19 -2.35 0.77
CA VAL A 109 -19.08 -2.29 2.23
C VAL A 109 -19.51 -0.88 2.65
N PRO A 110 -20.52 -0.70 3.52
CA PRO A 110 -20.90 0.62 4.01
C PRO A 110 -19.72 1.34 4.68
N LEU A 111 -19.71 2.68 4.62
CA LEU A 111 -19.12 3.45 5.72
C LEU A 111 -19.82 2.97 7.00
N ALA A 112 -19.05 2.66 8.04
CA ALA A 112 -19.61 2.41 9.36
C ALA A 112 -20.10 3.74 9.98
N GLU A 113 -21.25 4.22 9.51
CA GLU A 113 -22.03 5.27 10.17
C GLU A 113 -23.04 4.62 11.13
N PRO A 114 -23.31 5.25 12.29
CA PRO A 114 -24.13 4.64 13.33
C PRO A 114 -25.57 4.42 12.86
N ALA A 115 -26.12 3.25 13.16
CA ALA A 115 -27.43 2.80 12.72
C ALA A 115 -28.56 3.81 13.01
N SER A 116 -28.91 4.60 12.01
CA SER A 116 -30.07 5.50 12.01
C SER A 116 -31.30 4.77 11.45
N SER A 117 -31.83 3.85 12.27
CA SER A 117 -33.23 3.38 12.28
C SER A 117 -34.05 3.51 10.98
N GLU A 118 -33.75 2.71 9.95
CA GLU A 118 -34.72 2.50 8.86
C GLU A 118 -35.73 1.42 9.23
N VAL A 119 -37.00 1.80 9.16
CA VAL A 119 -38.15 1.01 9.60
C VAL A 119 -38.37 -0.17 8.66
N PHE A 120 -38.48 -1.37 9.23
CA PHE A 120 -38.79 -2.60 8.50
C PHE A 120 -40.23 -2.56 7.97
N VAL A 121 -40.41 -2.19 6.69
CA VAL A 121 -41.70 -2.35 6.00
C VAL A 121 -41.79 -3.80 5.52
N GLU A 122 -42.51 -4.61 6.30
CA GLU A 122 -42.82 -5.99 5.97
C GLU A 122 -43.68 -6.08 4.70
N LEU A 123 -43.12 -6.63 3.62
CA LEU A 123 -43.87 -7.02 2.42
C LEU A 123 -43.62 -8.50 2.12
N SER A 124 -44.52 -9.34 2.63
CA SER A 124 -44.60 -10.76 2.31
C SER A 124 -44.74 -11.00 0.80
N PRO A 125 -43.87 -11.81 0.16
CA PRO A 125 -44.09 -12.26 -1.21
C PRO A 125 -45.05 -13.45 -1.21
N VAL A 126 -46.27 -13.24 -1.71
CA VAL A 126 -47.18 -14.34 -2.08
C VAL A 126 -46.58 -15.05 -3.30
N ALA A 127 -46.26 -16.33 -3.14
CA ALA A 127 -45.79 -17.16 -4.24
C ALA A 127 -46.92 -17.48 -5.22
N VAL A 128 -46.73 -17.16 -6.50
CA VAL A 128 -47.54 -17.71 -7.61
C VAL A 128 -46.63 -18.21 -8.71
N ASP A 129 -46.49 -19.53 -8.71
CA ASP A 129 -46.28 -20.49 -9.79
C ASP A 129 -45.83 -20.01 -11.19
N ALA A 130 -44.80 -20.69 -11.71
CA ALA A 130 -44.49 -20.75 -13.15
C ALA A 130 -45.25 -21.96 -13.77
N PRO A 131 -45.59 -21.96 -15.07
CA PRO A 131 -44.66 -22.62 -16.01
C PRO A 131 -44.70 -22.13 -17.49
N GLY A 132 -43.73 -22.60 -18.29
CA GLY A 132 -43.69 -22.48 -19.76
C GLY A 132 -42.50 -21.64 -20.25
N ALA A 133 -41.41 -22.24 -20.75
CA ALA A 133 -41.23 -22.64 -22.15
C ALA A 133 -41.28 -21.42 -23.13
N THR A 134 -40.26 -21.10 -23.92
CA THR A 134 -39.47 -22.02 -24.78
C THR A 134 -38.08 -21.47 -25.17
N SER A 135 -37.25 -22.43 -25.57
CA SER A 135 -35.96 -22.44 -26.29
C SER A 135 -35.63 -21.40 -27.38
N PHE A 136 -34.35 -21.49 -27.83
CA PHE A 136 -33.71 -21.11 -29.12
C PHE A 136 -32.87 -19.81 -29.17
N GLY A 137 -31.59 -19.93 -29.57
CA GLY A 137 -30.70 -18.78 -29.73
C GLY A 137 -29.18 -19.01 -29.92
N LEU A 138 -28.70 -20.17 -30.40
CA LEU A 138 -27.28 -20.34 -30.79
C LEU A 138 -27.02 -19.85 -32.22
N SER A 139 -26.03 -18.97 -32.44
CA SER A 139 -25.29 -18.70 -33.71
C SER A 139 -24.71 -17.25 -33.70
N ARG A 140 -23.53 -16.88 -34.24
CA ARG A 140 -22.35 -17.58 -34.79
C ARG A 140 -21.15 -16.59 -34.82
N ARG A 141 -19.97 -17.09 -34.46
CA ARG A 141 -18.65 -17.00 -35.13
C ARG A 141 -18.39 -15.97 -36.27
N SER A 142 -17.39 -15.11 -36.07
CA SER A 142 -16.26 -14.77 -36.99
C SER A 142 -15.36 -13.73 -36.27
N ALA A 143 -14.09 -13.93 -35.89
CA ALA A 143 -12.90 -14.54 -36.52
C ALA A 143 -12.19 -13.66 -37.59
N LEU A 144 -10.85 -13.67 -37.50
CA LEU A 144 -9.79 -13.24 -38.46
C LEU A 144 -9.08 -11.89 -38.09
N ILE A 145 -7.80 -11.91 -37.65
CA ILE A 145 -6.52 -11.75 -38.42
C ILE A 145 -6.16 -10.26 -38.67
N ALA A 146 -4.91 -9.77 -38.62
CA ALA A 146 -3.65 -10.17 -37.95
C ALA A 146 -2.59 -9.03 -38.15
N ALA A 147 -1.50 -9.07 -37.38
CA ALA A 147 -0.13 -8.61 -37.68
C ALA A 147 0.14 -7.30 -38.47
N LEU A 148 1.02 -6.44 -37.93
CA LEU A 148 2.36 -6.24 -38.52
C LEU A 148 3.37 -5.72 -37.48
N ALA A 149 4.67 -5.86 -37.78
CA ALA A 149 5.78 -5.52 -36.89
C ALA A 149 6.81 -4.58 -37.56
N THR A 150 7.69 -4.01 -36.72
CA THR A 150 9.06 -3.52 -37.01
C THR A 150 9.32 -2.34 -37.96
N ALA A 151 9.89 -1.27 -37.39
CA ALA A 151 10.96 -0.42 -37.96
C ALA A 151 11.79 0.13 -36.77
N VAL A 152 13.03 -0.33 -36.49
CA VAL A 152 14.32 0.15 -37.06
C VAL A 152 14.52 1.65 -36.81
N LEU A 153 15.18 2.05 -35.70
CA LEU A 153 16.64 2.19 -35.54
C LEU A 153 17.29 3.26 -36.46
N VAL A 154 17.18 4.55 -36.11
CA VAL A 154 18.23 5.60 -36.27
C VAL A 154 17.95 6.78 -35.33
N VAL A 155 18.49 6.80 -34.10
CA VAL A 155 19.09 7.99 -33.43
C VAL A 155 20.05 7.48 -32.35
N ALA A 156 21.19 6.97 -32.77
CA ALA A 156 22.40 7.00 -31.95
C ALA A 156 23.24 8.21 -32.39
N VAL A 157 24.15 8.66 -31.53
CA VAL A 157 25.24 9.59 -31.88
C VAL A 157 24.85 11.05 -32.15
N VAL A 158 24.22 11.72 -31.17
CA VAL A 158 24.49 13.16 -30.89
C VAL A 158 24.52 13.38 -29.37
N LEU A 159 25.43 14.23 -28.90
CA LEU A 159 25.56 14.72 -27.51
C LEU A 159 26.18 13.79 -26.44
N VAL A 160 27.06 12.85 -26.82
CA VAL A 160 28.28 12.61 -26.01
C VAL A 160 29.39 13.53 -26.50
N THR A 161 29.44 14.76 -26.00
CA THR A 161 30.65 15.63 -25.98
C THR A 161 30.41 16.84 -25.07
N ARG A 162 31.50 17.33 -24.43
CA ARG A 162 31.64 18.44 -23.44
C ARG A 162 31.63 17.90 -22.00
N LEU A 163 32.78 17.45 -21.48
CA LEU A 163 33.86 18.25 -20.84
C LEU A 163 33.27 19.13 -19.72
N GLY A 164 33.59 18.89 -18.45
CA GLY A 164 34.85 19.34 -17.80
C GLY A 164 34.50 20.56 -16.93
N ASP A 165 35.01 20.78 -15.72
CA ASP A 165 36.18 20.24 -15.02
C ASP A 165 35.93 20.20 -13.50
N ALA A 166 36.75 19.45 -12.77
CA ALA A 166 36.98 19.71 -11.33
C ALA A 166 38.07 20.77 -11.18
N PRO A 167 38.15 21.49 -10.04
CA PRO A 167 39.26 21.10 -9.16
C PRO A 167 39.02 21.22 -7.65
N THR A 168 39.84 20.46 -6.93
CA THR A 168 40.08 20.44 -5.49
C THR A 168 40.54 21.78 -4.91
N ALA A 169 40.15 22.09 -3.66
CA ALA A 169 40.96 22.91 -2.75
C ALA A 169 40.81 22.43 -1.30
N ILE A 170 41.90 22.48 -0.54
CA ILE A 170 42.03 22.05 0.86
C ILE A 170 42.10 23.29 1.75
N GLY A 171 41.50 23.26 2.94
CA GLY A 171 41.63 24.30 3.97
C GLY A 171 41.41 23.76 5.37
N THR A 172 42.43 23.89 6.24
CA THR A 172 42.46 23.40 7.63
C THR A 172 42.46 24.55 8.65
N ALA A 173 42.16 24.23 9.92
CA ALA A 173 42.37 25.02 11.15
C ALA A 173 41.38 26.19 11.40
N ASP A 174 41.04 26.59 12.65
CA ASP A 174 41.11 25.95 13.99
C ASP A 174 40.31 26.80 15.02
N ALA A 175 40.01 26.23 16.19
CA ALA A 175 39.78 26.84 17.51
C ALA A 175 38.60 27.81 17.81
N ALA A 176 37.77 27.38 18.77
CA ALA A 176 37.27 28.10 19.97
C ALA A 176 36.31 29.32 19.81
N GLU A 177 35.45 29.70 20.77
CA GLU A 177 35.32 29.31 22.19
C GLU A 177 33.86 29.46 22.73
N ALA A 178 33.64 29.07 24.00
CA ALA A 178 32.42 29.02 24.83
C ALA A 178 31.50 30.28 24.81
N SER A 179 30.28 30.33 25.38
CA SER A 179 29.66 29.61 26.53
C SER A 179 28.11 29.83 26.48
N THR A 180 27.18 29.34 27.33
CA THR A 180 27.20 28.73 28.68
C THR A 180 25.98 27.80 28.88
N ALA A 181 25.95 26.98 29.94
CA ALA A 181 24.79 26.19 30.41
C ALA A 181 23.89 26.95 31.43
N PRO A 182 22.77 26.38 31.96
CA PRO A 182 22.84 25.35 33.03
C PRO A 182 21.81 24.18 32.98
N LYS A 183 21.98 23.23 33.93
CA LYS A 183 21.37 21.89 34.16
C LYS A 183 21.24 21.68 35.71
N PRO A 184 20.63 20.62 36.33
CA PRO A 184 19.47 19.73 36.06
C PRO A 184 18.30 20.14 37.02
N PRO A 185 17.65 19.33 37.94
CA PRO A 185 17.60 17.87 38.25
C PRO A 185 16.64 17.09 37.30
N ALA A 186 16.55 15.75 37.19
CA ALA A 186 17.12 14.56 37.87
C ALA A 186 16.51 14.10 39.22
N LEU A 187 15.65 13.07 39.17
CA LEU A 187 15.41 12.07 40.23
C LEU A 187 15.19 10.69 39.57
N GLU A 188 15.84 9.65 40.07
CA GLU A 188 16.09 8.38 39.37
C GLU A 188 15.40 7.17 40.05
N SER A 189 14.94 6.19 39.26
CA SER A 189 14.92 4.72 39.52
C SER A 189 13.89 4.01 38.63
N SER A 190 14.06 2.76 38.16
CA SER A 190 15.23 1.87 38.05
C SER A 190 14.78 0.55 37.41
N ALA A 191 15.14 0.25 36.15
CA ALA A 191 15.25 -1.12 35.60
C ALA A 191 15.93 -1.04 34.21
N GLY A 192 16.95 -1.86 33.96
CA GLY A 192 17.82 -1.69 32.80
C GLY A 192 17.35 -2.40 31.52
N ALA A 193 17.51 -1.71 30.40
CA ALA A 193 17.78 -2.25 29.06
C ALA A 193 18.68 -1.23 28.32
N GLY A 194 19.26 -1.60 27.18
CA GLY A 194 20.27 -0.79 26.48
C GLY A 194 19.78 0.61 26.08
N GLU A 195 20.73 1.51 25.83
CA GLU A 195 20.51 2.89 25.37
C GLU A 195 19.61 2.90 24.12
N ALA A 196 18.32 3.14 24.34
CA ALA A 196 17.29 2.98 23.33
C ALA A 196 17.39 4.12 22.32
N LEU A 197 17.91 3.79 21.13
CA LEU A 197 17.84 4.67 19.96
C LEU A 197 16.39 5.07 19.72
N GLU A 198 16.13 6.36 19.49
CA GLU A 198 14.77 6.86 19.28
C GLU A 198 14.15 6.19 18.05
N PRO A 199 12.88 5.72 18.14
CA PRO A 199 12.21 5.04 17.04
C PRO A 199 11.92 6.01 15.89
N VAL A 200 12.29 5.60 14.68
CA VAL A 200 12.22 6.41 13.45
C VAL A 200 11.01 5.98 12.63
N GLU A 201 10.27 6.90 12.01
CA GLU A 201 9.20 6.52 11.08
C GLU A 201 9.76 6.07 9.73
N ALA A 202 9.09 5.11 9.07
CA ALA A 202 9.52 4.59 7.78
C ALA A 202 9.65 5.66 6.67
N SER A 203 8.90 6.76 6.73
CA SER A 203 9.01 7.89 5.79
C SER A 203 10.29 8.71 5.96
N GLU A 204 10.93 8.68 7.14
CA GLU A 204 12.20 9.38 7.42
C GLU A 204 13.45 8.63 6.91
N LEU A 205 13.27 7.48 6.24
CA LEU A 205 14.34 6.66 5.67
C LEU A 205 14.44 6.84 4.15
N ASP A 206 14.63 8.07 3.71
CA ASP A 206 14.69 8.49 2.31
C ASP A 206 16.13 8.55 1.74
N GLY A 207 17.16 8.45 2.60
CA GLY A 207 18.56 8.57 2.24
C GLY A 207 19.09 7.40 1.39
N ALA A 208 20.09 7.67 0.54
CA ALA A 208 20.68 6.64 -0.34
C ALA A 208 21.29 5.43 0.42
N ALA A 209 21.78 5.67 1.65
CA ALA A 209 22.32 4.66 2.55
C ALA A 209 21.26 4.02 3.48
N ASP A 210 20.01 4.47 3.41
CA ASP A 210 18.94 4.04 4.30
C ASP A 210 18.29 2.76 3.78
N ARG A 211 17.78 1.95 4.70
CA ARG A 211 17.12 0.67 4.40
C ARG A 211 15.91 0.49 5.30
N LEU A 212 14.76 0.34 4.67
CA LEU A 212 13.53 -0.07 5.34
C LEU A 212 13.64 -1.51 5.87
N PRO A 213 12.98 -1.85 6.99
CA PRO A 213 12.82 -3.24 7.40
C PRO A 213 12.12 -4.06 6.33
N MET A 214 12.65 -5.25 6.03
CA MET A 214 12.06 -6.21 5.09
C MET A 214 11.75 -7.51 5.81
N LEU A 215 10.58 -8.11 5.59
CA LEU A 215 10.22 -9.39 6.22
C LEU A 215 11.18 -10.51 5.75
N GLU A 216 11.91 -11.11 6.69
CA GLU A 216 12.77 -12.27 6.45
C GLU A 216 12.02 -13.57 6.75
N ILE A 217 11.27 -13.61 7.86
CA ILE A 217 10.55 -14.79 8.32
C ILE A 217 9.16 -14.37 8.81
N GLY A 218 8.13 -14.78 8.08
CA GLY A 218 6.73 -14.66 8.49
C GLY A 218 5.87 -15.59 7.64
N ARG A 219 4.74 -16.02 8.19
CA ARG A 219 3.72 -16.76 7.44
C ARG A 219 2.36 -16.07 7.63
N PRO A 220 1.60 -15.84 6.55
CA PRO A 220 0.24 -15.30 6.63
C PRO A 220 -0.61 -16.05 7.66
N PRO A 221 -1.42 -15.37 8.48
CA PRO A 221 -2.37 -16.02 9.36
C PRO A 221 -3.48 -16.72 8.58
N ALA A 222 -3.94 -17.85 9.10
CA ALA A 222 -5.19 -18.46 8.67
C ALA A 222 -6.39 -17.65 9.18
N SER A 223 -7.50 -17.66 8.44
CA SER A 223 -8.77 -17.07 8.90
C SER A 223 -9.18 -17.59 10.30
N PRO A 224 -9.57 -16.73 11.25
CA PRO A 224 -10.07 -17.16 12.57
C PRO A 224 -11.32 -18.04 12.48
N ASP A 225 -12.14 -17.82 11.45
CA ASP A 225 -13.25 -18.69 11.08
C ASP A 225 -13.01 -19.27 9.67
N PRO A 226 -12.86 -20.60 9.53
CA PRO A 226 -12.65 -21.25 8.24
C PRO A 226 -13.92 -21.33 7.38
N THR A 227 -15.11 -21.10 7.95
CA THR A 227 -16.39 -21.10 7.21
C THR A 227 -16.68 -19.74 6.56
N THR A 228 -16.14 -18.66 7.14
CA THR A 228 -16.16 -17.32 6.55
C THR A 228 -15.32 -17.26 5.28
N ALA A 229 -15.96 -16.85 4.17
CA ALA A 229 -15.30 -16.63 2.87
C ALA A 229 -14.51 -15.31 2.80
N MET A 230 -14.63 -14.44 3.82
CA MET A 230 -13.93 -13.16 3.86
C MET A 230 -12.42 -13.37 4.00
N ARG A 231 -11.64 -12.61 3.23
CA ARG A 231 -10.17 -12.53 3.32
C ARG A 231 -9.75 -11.06 3.37
N PRO A 232 -9.96 -10.40 4.52
CA PRO A 232 -9.54 -9.02 4.70
C PRO A 232 -8.01 -8.95 4.74
N THR A 233 -7.47 -7.77 4.43
CA THR A 233 -6.10 -7.41 4.76
C THR A 233 -6.16 -6.51 6.00
N ILE A 234 -5.41 -6.84 7.05
CA ILE A 234 -5.32 -6.05 8.28
C ILE A 234 -3.98 -5.31 8.30
N ILE A 235 -3.98 -4.03 8.64
CA ILE A 235 -2.74 -3.25 8.73
C ILE A 235 -2.32 -3.14 10.19
N CYS A 236 -1.19 -3.75 10.53
CA CYS A 236 -0.57 -3.64 11.84
C CYS A 236 0.55 -2.59 11.79
N ARG A 237 0.55 -1.63 12.71
CA ARG A 237 1.69 -0.73 12.91
C ARG A 237 2.67 -1.44 13.85
N LEU A 238 3.88 -1.68 13.38
CA LEU A 238 4.91 -2.48 14.03
C LEU A 238 6.14 -1.62 14.31
N LEU A 239 6.66 -1.67 15.54
CA LEU A 239 7.99 -1.19 15.85
C LEU A 239 8.99 -2.33 15.65
N VAL A 240 9.78 -2.28 14.59
CA VAL A 240 10.88 -3.23 14.35
C VAL A 240 12.14 -2.71 15.02
N GLY A 241 12.77 -3.51 15.87
CA GLY A 241 14.03 -3.19 16.55
C GLY A 241 15.26 -3.18 15.63
N ASP A 242 16.37 -2.70 16.17
CA ASP A 242 17.70 -2.77 15.56
C ASP A 242 18.22 -4.22 15.41
N ASP A 243 17.60 -5.18 16.10
CA ASP A 243 17.83 -6.62 15.94
C ASP A 243 16.88 -7.32 14.94
N GLY A 244 15.92 -6.56 14.37
CA GLY A 244 14.93 -7.06 13.41
C GLY A 244 13.71 -7.77 14.00
N ARG A 245 13.54 -7.79 15.34
CA ARG A 245 12.31 -8.29 15.97
C ARG A 245 11.24 -7.22 16.05
N VAL A 246 9.98 -7.65 16.14
CA VAL A 246 8.87 -6.77 16.49
C VAL A 246 8.90 -6.53 18.01
N ILE A 247 9.17 -5.28 18.40
CA ILE A 247 9.16 -4.81 19.80
C ILE A 247 7.72 -4.49 20.22
N GLU A 248 7.01 -3.75 19.37
CA GLU A 248 5.64 -3.28 19.61
C GLU A 248 4.77 -3.55 18.37
N ALA A 249 3.50 -3.84 18.58
CA ALA A 249 2.54 -4.13 17.51
C ALA A 249 1.14 -3.67 17.92
N GLU A 250 0.56 -2.77 17.13
CA GLU A 250 -0.80 -2.25 17.28
C GLU A 250 -1.56 -2.31 15.95
N ILE A 251 -2.89 -2.13 15.98
CA ILE A 251 -3.71 -2.02 14.76
C ILE A 251 -3.75 -0.56 14.33
N TYR A 252 -3.39 -0.29 13.07
CA TYR A 252 -3.37 1.08 12.55
C TYR A 252 -4.76 1.74 12.52
N ARG A 253 -5.80 0.98 12.18
CA ARG A 253 -7.20 1.43 12.17
C ARG A 253 -8.13 0.31 12.69
N PRO A 254 -8.40 0.26 14.02
CA PRO A 254 -9.24 -0.77 14.63
C PRO A 254 -10.67 -0.77 14.08
N ARG A 255 -11.24 -1.95 13.87
CA ARG A 255 -12.59 -2.17 13.35
C ARG A 255 -13.26 -3.30 14.14
N GLU A 256 -14.32 -2.99 14.88
CA GLU A 256 -15.02 -3.96 15.74
C GLU A 256 -15.50 -5.20 14.96
N GLU A 257 -16.02 -4.99 13.74
CA GLU A 257 -16.42 -6.05 12.80
C GLU A 257 -15.30 -7.05 12.46
N LEU A 258 -14.04 -6.60 12.53
CA LEU A 258 -12.86 -7.39 12.21
C LEU A 258 -12.03 -7.76 13.44
N ALA A 259 -12.50 -7.49 14.67
CA ALA A 259 -11.73 -7.69 15.91
C ALA A 259 -11.14 -9.12 16.06
N ALA A 260 -11.84 -10.14 15.55
CA ALA A 260 -11.33 -11.52 15.50
C ALA A 260 -10.12 -11.68 14.56
N PHE A 261 -10.15 -11.06 13.38
CA PHE A 261 -9.02 -11.02 12.43
C PHE A 261 -7.88 -10.16 12.99
N GLU A 262 -8.19 -8.99 13.54
CA GLU A 262 -7.21 -8.08 14.14
C GLU A 262 -6.38 -8.74 15.25
N LYS A 263 -7.05 -9.47 16.15
CA LYS A 263 -6.37 -10.23 17.21
C LYS A 263 -5.41 -11.29 16.62
N VAL A 264 -5.87 -12.08 15.65
CA VAL A 264 -5.03 -13.11 15.01
C VAL A 264 -3.87 -12.47 14.24
N ALA A 265 -4.08 -11.32 13.60
CA ALA A 265 -3.02 -10.56 12.95
C ALA A 265 -1.94 -10.12 13.96
N LEU A 266 -2.33 -9.50 15.09
CA LEU A 266 -1.41 -9.08 16.15
C LEU A 266 -0.61 -10.26 16.75
N ASP A 267 -1.28 -11.36 17.07
CA ASP A 267 -0.59 -12.55 17.61
C ASP A 267 0.36 -13.19 16.60
N THR A 268 0.08 -13.05 15.29
CA THR A 268 0.92 -13.59 14.21
C THR A 268 2.15 -12.69 13.92
N VAL A 269 1.98 -11.37 13.82
CA VAL A 269 3.09 -10.43 13.53
C VAL A 269 4.12 -10.37 14.66
N ARG A 270 3.73 -10.62 15.92
CA ARG A 270 4.66 -10.79 17.05
C ARG A 270 5.67 -11.93 16.84
N GLY A 271 5.33 -12.92 15.99
CA GLY A 271 6.22 -14.02 15.62
C GLY A 271 7.08 -13.75 14.37
N TYR A 272 6.96 -12.58 13.73
CA TYR A 272 7.71 -12.26 12.53
C TYR A 272 9.14 -11.79 12.84
N ARG A 273 10.05 -12.07 11.91
CA ARG A 273 11.39 -11.47 11.86
C ARG A 273 11.52 -10.63 10.60
N PHE A 274 12.00 -9.41 10.78
CA PHE A 274 12.40 -8.49 9.73
C PHE A 274 13.92 -8.37 9.71
N SER A 275 14.49 -7.91 8.59
CA SER A 275 15.81 -7.30 8.58
C SER A 275 15.71 -5.97 9.34
N PRO A 276 16.68 -5.58 10.18
CA PRO A 276 16.61 -4.31 10.89
C PRO A 276 16.66 -3.13 9.93
N GLY A 277 15.90 -2.08 10.25
CA GLY A 277 15.95 -0.82 9.54
C GLY A 277 17.30 -0.14 9.73
N ARG A 278 17.76 0.59 8.72
CA ARG A 278 19.02 1.34 8.80
C ARG A 278 18.82 2.79 8.38
N ARG A 279 19.34 3.71 9.20
CA ARG A 279 19.48 5.14 8.90
C ARG A 279 20.97 5.45 8.78
N GLN A 280 21.39 5.99 7.65
CA GLN A 280 22.78 6.27 7.28
C GLN A 280 23.71 5.05 7.48
N GLY A 281 23.19 3.84 7.21
CA GLY A 281 23.89 2.56 7.39
C GLY A 281 23.89 1.98 8.81
N VAL A 282 23.52 2.75 9.83
CA VAL A 282 23.40 2.35 11.25
C VAL A 282 22.04 1.69 11.49
N ALA A 283 22.00 0.56 12.19
CA ALA A 283 20.75 -0.08 12.57
C ALA A 283 19.99 0.78 13.60
N VAL A 284 18.71 1.02 13.36
CA VAL A 284 17.83 1.81 14.23
C VAL A 284 16.47 1.13 14.36
N PRO A 285 15.74 1.32 15.47
CA PRO A 285 14.36 0.90 15.56
C PRO A 285 13.47 1.74 14.62
N VAL A 286 12.56 1.09 13.90
CA VAL A 286 11.73 1.72 12.85
C VAL A 286 10.27 1.33 12.98
N TRP A 287 9.40 2.32 12.97
CA TRP A 287 7.96 2.13 12.81
C TRP A 287 7.60 1.85 11.34
N ILE A 288 6.92 0.73 11.11
CA ILE A 288 6.40 0.34 9.80
C ILE A 288 4.91 0.01 9.90
N ASN A 289 4.13 0.37 8.88
CA ASN A 289 2.80 -0.18 8.69
C ASN A 289 2.91 -1.44 7.83
N TRP A 290 2.57 -2.59 8.42
CA TRP A 290 2.70 -3.90 7.80
C TRP A 290 1.34 -4.53 7.47
N PRO A 291 1.06 -4.84 6.20
CA PRO A 291 -0.16 -5.50 5.77
C PRO A 291 -0.10 -7.01 6.00
N VAL A 292 -1.17 -7.51 6.62
CA VAL A 292 -1.38 -8.91 6.97
C VAL A 292 -2.56 -9.43 6.15
N ASP A 293 -2.25 -10.14 5.08
CA ASP A 293 -3.25 -10.87 4.28
C ASP A 293 -3.59 -12.21 4.97
N PHE A 294 -4.86 -12.60 4.93
CA PHE A 294 -5.34 -13.89 5.46
C PHE A 294 -5.46 -14.96 4.38
N ILE A 295 -5.21 -16.23 4.76
CA ILE A 295 -5.42 -17.44 3.93
C ILE A 295 -6.63 -18.26 4.39
#